data_AF-A0A3N1DAU8-F1
#
_entry.id   AF-A0A3N1DAU8-F1
#
_cell.length_a   1.000
_cell.length_b   1.000
_cell.length_c   1.000
_cell.angle_alpha   90.00
_cell.angle_beta   90.00
_cell.angle_gamma   90.00
#
_symmetry.space_group_name_H-M   'P 1'
#
loop_
_entity.id
_entity.type
_entity.pdbx_description
1 polymer ?
#
loop_
_entity_poly.entity_id
_entity_poly.type
_entity_poly.pdbx_seq_one_letter_code
_entity_poly.pdbx_strand_id
1 'polypeptide(L)'
;MGRRRELRAAVLGAAPRRLLTPAEPPLHAVEGRIVDASPHLLVLRAPARTNGQEPVFYDFRMAMSESTVIWHGGKADLSALVPGREAVVRPTADGLAADRVWVDILRVNGVIVSVARERGARGAVHNVEVDQGPHRPRAHVVIPPENFGHILVRHPRMEPGQLFDVIALRSERGPVAVRPGTAQAGPLAEVPSPAPGTLLRGTATWFSAEGRGAAYPALDPYGDAGGCAGAPPSCAPLPLLSLGSTLHVRNDCGKRSAEVRVIECGCTAARFCDRCVVCGTSPRGRVTELTRASFVDLGGDLDVGCFNVTLVVG
;
A
#
# COMPACT_ATOMS: atom_id res chain seq x y z
N MET A 1 3.99 -14.10 -35.51
CA MET A 1 3.50 -13.69 -34.17
C MET A 1 2.11 -13.01 -34.16
N GLY A 2 1.58 -12.49 -35.28
CA GLY A 2 0.25 -11.80 -35.31
C GLY A 2 -0.97 -12.71 -35.15
N ARG A 3 -0.99 -13.87 -35.82
CA ARG A 3 -2.15 -14.79 -35.86
C ARG A 3 -2.54 -15.38 -34.49
N ARG A 4 -1.56 -15.61 -33.61
CA ARG A 4 -1.80 -16.07 -32.23
C ARG A 4 -2.39 -14.95 -31.35
N ARG A 5 -2.10 -13.69 -31.67
CA ARG A 5 -2.63 -12.50 -30.98
C ARG A 5 -4.07 -12.20 -31.39
N GLU A 6 -4.37 -12.37 -32.68
CA GLU A 6 -5.72 -12.23 -33.26
C GLU A 6 -6.67 -13.31 -32.74
N LEU A 7 -6.24 -14.57 -32.70
CA LEU A 7 -7.04 -15.67 -32.14
C LEU A 7 -7.30 -15.49 -30.63
N ARG A 8 -6.36 -14.91 -29.89
CA ARG A 8 -6.53 -14.60 -28.46
C ARG A 8 -7.55 -13.48 -28.24
N ALA A 9 -7.53 -12.44 -29.07
CA ALA A 9 -8.49 -11.34 -29.01
C ALA A 9 -9.90 -11.75 -29.45
N ALA A 10 -10.02 -12.71 -30.38
CA ALA A 10 -11.30 -13.26 -30.82
C ALA A 10 -11.98 -14.14 -29.75
N VAL A 11 -11.20 -14.78 -28.87
CA VAL A 11 -11.72 -15.66 -27.80
C VAL A 11 -11.88 -14.94 -26.45
N LEU A 12 -11.03 -13.93 -26.14
CA LEU A 12 -11.01 -13.24 -24.84
C LEU A 12 -11.43 -11.76 -24.90
N GLY A 13 -11.74 -11.22 -26.08
CA GLY A 13 -11.93 -9.78 -26.29
C GLY A 13 -10.62 -9.02 -26.51
N ALA A 14 -10.72 -7.81 -27.08
CA ALA A 14 -9.56 -6.94 -27.32
C ALA A 14 -8.88 -6.54 -25.99
N ALA A 15 -7.55 -6.45 -25.99
CA ALA A 15 -6.76 -6.09 -24.81
C ALA A 15 -7.32 -4.81 -24.14
N PRO A 16 -7.67 -4.84 -22.84
CA PRO A 16 -8.33 -3.72 -22.15
C PRO A 16 -7.49 -2.43 -22.08
N ARG A 17 -6.22 -2.50 -22.47
CA ARG A 17 -5.22 -1.41 -22.37
C ARG A 17 -5.58 -0.14 -23.15
N ARG A 18 -6.48 -0.22 -24.15
CA ARG A 18 -6.99 0.96 -24.88
C ARG A 18 -7.95 1.84 -24.05
N LEU A 19 -8.43 1.36 -22.90
CA LEU A 19 -9.34 2.13 -22.02
C LEU A 19 -8.62 3.19 -21.19
N LEU A 20 -7.28 3.14 -21.13
CA LEU A 20 -6.48 4.11 -20.38
C LEU A 20 -5.89 5.15 -21.33
N THR A 21 -6.03 6.42 -20.97
CA THR A 21 -5.29 7.52 -21.59
C THR A 21 -3.78 7.33 -21.40
N PRO A 22 -2.91 7.96 -22.23
CA PRO A 22 -1.47 7.94 -22.03
C PRO A 22 -1.09 8.25 -20.57
N ALA A 23 -0.10 7.52 -20.09
CA ALA A 23 0.34 7.55 -18.70
C ALA A 23 1.86 7.55 -18.68
N GLU A 24 2.42 8.22 -17.67
CA GLU A 24 3.84 8.18 -17.42
C GLU A 24 4.27 6.78 -16.93
N PRO A 25 5.51 6.35 -17.25
CA PRO A 25 6.05 5.08 -16.77
C PRO A 25 6.21 5.06 -15.23
N PRO A 26 6.34 3.89 -14.60
CA PRO A 26 6.61 3.81 -13.17
C PRO A 26 7.98 4.39 -12.80
N LEU A 27 8.10 4.96 -11.59
CA LEU A 27 9.33 5.58 -11.07
C LEU A 27 10.41 4.59 -10.64
N HIS A 28 10.09 3.30 -10.51
CA HIS A 28 11.06 2.27 -10.11
C HIS A 28 11.70 2.50 -8.73
N ALA A 29 10.85 2.61 -7.71
CA ALA A 29 11.23 2.70 -6.31
C ALA A 29 12.24 1.62 -5.89
N VAL A 30 13.16 2.01 -5.02
CA VAL A 30 14.16 1.15 -4.38
C VAL A 30 13.74 0.92 -2.94
N GLU A 31 13.65 -0.34 -2.52
CA GLU A 31 13.29 -0.74 -1.17
C GLU A 31 14.39 -1.65 -0.63
N GLY A 32 14.95 -1.30 0.53
CA GLY A 32 16.01 -2.08 1.14
C GLY A 32 16.61 -1.41 2.37
N ARG A 33 17.76 -1.92 2.79
CA ARG A 33 18.42 -1.50 4.02
C ARG A 33 19.45 -0.40 3.76
N ILE A 34 19.45 0.65 4.57
CA ILE A 34 20.46 1.71 4.50
C ILE A 34 21.82 1.11 4.88
N VAL A 35 22.81 1.29 4.01
CA VAL A 35 24.21 0.89 4.24
C VAL A 35 25.04 2.09 4.64
N ASP A 36 24.82 3.23 3.96
CA ASP A 36 25.53 4.48 4.20
C ASP A 36 24.65 5.67 3.77
N ALA A 37 24.83 6.82 4.41
CA ALA A 37 24.09 8.04 4.09
C ALA A 37 24.93 9.29 4.38
N SER A 38 24.93 10.21 3.43
CA SER A 38 25.56 11.53 3.49
C SER A 38 24.67 12.57 2.81
N PRO A 39 24.93 13.88 2.93
CA PRO A 39 24.11 14.90 2.30
C PRO A 39 23.97 14.76 0.77
N HIS A 40 24.88 14.02 0.12
CA HIS A 40 24.94 13.88 -1.34
C HIS A 40 24.72 12.46 -1.84
N LEU A 41 24.71 11.46 -0.95
CA LEU A 41 24.66 10.05 -1.35
C LEU A 41 23.88 9.23 -0.32
N LEU A 42 22.94 8.45 -0.82
CA LEU A 42 22.29 7.36 -0.08
C LEU A 42 22.67 6.02 -0.72
N VAL A 43 23.09 5.06 0.10
CA VAL A 43 23.39 3.70 -0.32
C VAL A 43 22.40 2.73 0.34
N LEU A 44 21.64 1.99 -0.47
CA LEU A 44 20.75 0.94 0.01
C LEU A 44 21.20 -0.42 -0.49
N ARG A 45 21.23 -1.41 0.40
CA ARG A 45 21.28 -2.81 0.02
C ARG A 45 19.87 -3.31 -0.24
N ALA A 46 19.58 -3.63 -1.49
CA ALA A 46 18.27 -4.09 -1.92
C ALA A 46 18.38 -5.33 -2.83
N PRO A 47 17.36 -6.20 -2.85
CA PRO A 47 17.33 -7.29 -3.82
C PRO A 47 17.24 -6.74 -5.24
N ALA A 48 18.02 -7.32 -6.15
CA ALA A 48 17.82 -7.10 -7.57
C ALA A 48 16.44 -7.59 -7.99
N ARG A 49 15.94 -6.97 -9.05
CA ARG A 49 14.75 -7.45 -9.74
C ARG A 49 15.07 -8.78 -10.42
N THR A 50 14.66 -9.89 -9.81
CA THR A 50 14.75 -11.21 -10.42
C THR A 50 13.35 -11.75 -10.75
N ASN A 51 13.24 -12.45 -11.88
CA ASN A 51 12.01 -13.15 -12.27
C ASN A 51 11.90 -14.50 -11.56
N GLY A 52 11.82 -14.50 -10.22
CA GLY A 52 11.63 -15.71 -9.43
C GLY A 52 12.89 -16.57 -9.20
N GLN A 53 14.08 -16.01 -9.39
CA GLN A 53 15.35 -16.60 -8.92
C GLN A 53 15.66 -16.12 -7.50
N GLU A 54 16.55 -16.83 -6.78
CA GLU A 54 17.02 -16.40 -5.47
C GLU A 54 17.44 -14.92 -5.49
N PRO A 55 17.09 -14.15 -4.44
CA PRO A 55 17.35 -12.72 -4.41
C PRO A 55 18.85 -12.45 -4.34
N VAL A 56 19.40 -11.88 -5.41
CA VAL A 56 20.76 -11.34 -5.42
C VAL A 56 20.70 -9.91 -4.91
N PHE A 57 21.45 -9.57 -3.87
CA PHE A 57 21.45 -8.23 -3.29
C PHE A 57 22.52 -7.34 -3.92
N TYR A 58 22.17 -6.08 -4.17
CA TYR A 58 23.08 -5.06 -4.70
C TYR A 58 23.03 -3.80 -3.85
N ASP A 59 24.14 -3.08 -3.84
CA ASP A 59 24.21 -1.75 -3.24
C ASP A 59 23.79 -0.71 -4.29
N PHE A 60 22.59 -0.16 -4.12
CA PHE A 60 22.03 0.91 -4.93
C PHE A 60 22.50 2.26 -4.39
N ARG A 61 23.13 3.05 -5.25
CA ARG A 61 23.66 4.37 -4.93
C ARG A 61 22.78 5.43 -5.58
N MET A 62 22.22 6.32 -4.78
CA MET A 62 21.40 7.42 -5.26
C MET A 62 21.94 8.76 -4.80
N ALA A 63 22.04 9.70 -5.73
CA ALA A 63 22.39 11.07 -5.42
C ALA A 63 21.30 11.68 -4.51
N MET A 64 21.74 12.43 -3.51
CA MET A 64 20.87 13.24 -2.65
C MET A 64 21.12 14.72 -2.90
N SER A 65 20.11 15.53 -2.62
CA SER A 65 20.20 16.98 -2.68
C SER A 65 19.38 17.63 -1.56
N GLU A 66 19.44 18.94 -1.42
CA GLU A 66 18.64 19.68 -0.45
C GLU A 66 17.13 19.56 -0.70
N SER A 67 16.71 19.20 -1.92
CA SER A 67 15.30 18.95 -2.24
C SER A 67 14.83 17.53 -1.88
N THR A 68 15.75 16.62 -1.50
CA THR A 68 15.39 15.26 -1.09
C THR A 68 14.58 15.31 0.20
N VAL A 69 13.32 14.86 0.16
CA VAL A 69 12.43 14.85 1.32
C VAL A 69 12.62 13.56 2.12
N ILE A 70 12.97 13.68 3.39
CA ILE A 70 13.12 12.52 4.30
C ILE A 70 11.92 12.47 5.25
N TRP A 71 11.34 11.29 5.38
CA TRP A 71 10.26 11.00 6.31
C TRP A 71 10.66 9.92 7.31
N HIS A 72 10.45 10.20 8.59
CA HIS A 72 10.56 9.24 9.70
C HIS A 72 9.55 9.63 10.78
N GLY A 73 8.30 9.18 10.63
CA GLY A 73 7.17 9.56 11.50
C GLY A 73 6.64 10.97 11.28
N GLY A 74 7.22 11.71 10.34
CA GLY A 74 7.00 13.12 10.05
C GLY A 74 8.12 13.62 9.16
N LYS A 75 8.20 14.93 8.91
CA LYS A 75 9.35 15.54 8.22
C LYS A 75 10.60 15.30 9.08
N ALA A 76 11.64 14.74 8.48
CA ALA A 76 12.90 14.42 9.14
C ALA A 76 14.09 14.98 8.37
N ASP A 77 15.25 14.96 9.00
CA ASP A 77 16.54 15.35 8.42
C ASP A 77 17.42 14.12 8.18
N LEU A 78 18.67 14.37 7.80
CA LEU A 78 19.67 13.35 7.49
C LEU A 78 19.93 12.38 8.65
N SER A 79 19.74 12.80 9.91
CA SER A 79 19.98 11.97 11.09
C SER A 79 19.04 10.76 11.17
N ALA A 80 17.92 10.76 10.43
CA ALA A 80 17.02 9.62 10.33
C ALA A 80 17.59 8.48 9.46
N LEU A 81 18.54 8.78 8.57
CA LEU A 81 19.14 7.84 7.62
C LEU A 81 20.26 7.02 8.29
N VAL A 82 19.89 6.22 9.28
CA VAL A 82 20.84 5.42 10.05
C VAL A 82 21.12 4.09 9.35
N PRO A 83 22.40 3.70 9.13
CA PRO A 83 22.74 2.38 8.63
C PRO A 83 22.06 1.26 9.42
N GLY A 84 21.58 0.25 8.69
CA GLY A 84 20.83 -0.86 9.25
C GLY A 84 19.31 -0.68 9.26
N ARG A 85 18.79 0.54 9.08
CA ARG A 85 17.33 0.77 8.97
C ARG A 85 16.80 0.41 7.59
N GLU A 86 15.51 0.10 7.52
CA GLU A 86 14.82 -0.14 6.26
C GLU A 86 14.35 1.19 5.67
N ALA A 87 14.45 1.33 4.35
CA ALA A 87 13.99 2.51 3.65
C ALA A 87 13.33 2.16 2.30
N VAL A 88 12.34 2.95 1.94
CA VAL A 88 11.77 2.99 0.59
C VAL A 88 12.12 4.33 -0.01
N VAL A 89 12.64 4.34 -1.22
CA VAL A 89 13.05 5.56 -1.91
C VAL A 89 12.30 5.68 -3.22
N ARG A 90 11.64 6.83 -3.37
CA ARG A 90 11.16 7.32 -4.66
C ARG A 90 12.30 8.08 -5.34
N PRO A 91 12.76 7.64 -6.52
CA PRO A 91 13.67 8.46 -7.30
C PRO A 91 12.91 9.62 -7.97
N THR A 92 13.68 10.61 -8.38
CA THR A 92 13.28 11.67 -9.30
C THR A 92 12.81 11.08 -10.64
N ALA A 93 12.08 11.86 -11.44
CA ALA A 93 11.48 11.37 -12.68
C ALA A 93 12.49 10.87 -13.72
N ASP A 94 13.72 11.37 -13.69
CA ASP A 94 14.85 10.91 -14.52
C ASP A 94 15.56 9.67 -13.95
N GLY A 95 15.23 9.26 -12.72
CA GLY A 95 15.79 8.09 -12.04
C GLY A 95 17.18 8.31 -11.44
N LEU A 96 17.72 9.54 -11.45
CA LEU A 96 19.14 9.78 -11.13
C LEU A 96 19.39 10.14 -9.67
N ALA A 97 18.39 10.74 -9.00
CA ALA A 97 18.50 11.20 -7.61
C ALA A 97 17.31 10.73 -6.76
N ALA A 98 17.48 10.70 -5.45
CA ALA A 98 16.41 10.48 -4.49
C ALA A 98 15.51 11.72 -4.40
N ASP A 99 14.24 11.58 -4.75
CA ASP A 99 13.21 12.61 -4.53
C ASP A 99 12.70 12.53 -3.08
N ARG A 100 12.33 11.32 -2.66
CA ARG A 100 11.72 11.10 -1.34
C ARG A 100 12.17 9.79 -0.71
N VAL A 101 12.47 9.82 0.58
CA VAL A 101 12.92 8.67 1.38
C VAL A 101 11.98 8.49 2.56
N TRP A 102 11.38 7.31 2.69
CA TRP A 102 10.63 6.92 3.89
C TRP A 102 11.42 5.88 4.66
N VAL A 103 11.81 6.21 5.89
CA VAL A 103 12.56 5.32 6.78
C VAL A 103 11.61 4.59 7.70
N ASP A 104 11.76 3.27 7.79
CA ASP A 104 11.03 2.38 8.70
C ASP A 104 9.50 2.51 8.63
N ILE A 105 8.98 3.05 7.52
CA ILE A 105 7.54 3.23 7.31
C ILE A 105 6.86 1.87 7.14
N LEU A 106 5.75 1.71 7.83
CA LEU A 106 4.86 0.58 7.66
C LEU A 106 3.41 1.02 7.85
N ARG A 107 2.49 0.17 7.43
CA ARG A 107 1.06 0.38 7.61
C ARG A 107 0.45 -0.85 8.25
N VAL A 108 -0.42 -0.61 9.23
CA VAL A 108 -1.20 -1.64 9.91
C VAL A 108 -2.66 -1.33 9.67
N ASN A 109 -3.38 -2.30 9.11
CA ASN A 109 -4.82 -2.22 8.93
C ASN A 109 -5.51 -3.55 9.27
N GLY A 110 -6.71 -3.47 9.83
CA GLY A 110 -7.39 -4.66 10.32
C GLY A 110 -8.53 -4.35 11.27
N VAL A 111 -8.86 -5.32 12.11
CA VAL A 111 -9.88 -5.22 13.15
C VAL A 111 -9.20 -5.15 14.52
N ILE A 112 -9.62 -4.23 15.37
CA ILE A 112 -9.15 -4.14 16.76
C ILE A 112 -9.59 -5.41 17.50
N VAL A 113 -8.65 -6.13 18.09
CA VAL A 113 -8.90 -7.30 18.94
C VAL A 113 -8.95 -6.89 20.40
N SER A 114 -7.98 -6.08 20.83
CA SER A 114 -7.87 -5.62 22.20
C SER A 114 -7.20 -4.24 22.26
N VAL A 115 -7.51 -3.48 23.30
CA VAL A 115 -6.87 -2.20 23.60
C VAL A 115 -6.48 -2.21 25.07
N ALA A 116 -5.18 -2.18 25.34
CA ALA A 116 -4.63 -2.02 26.67
C ALA A 116 -4.11 -0.59 26.85
N ARG A 117 -4.33 -0.03 28.04
CA ARG A 117 -3.86 1.30 28.40
C ARG A 117 -2.85 1.19 29.52
N GLU A 118 -1.65 1.73 29.28
CA GLU A 118 -0.56 1.72 30.25
C GLU A 118 -0.18 3.15 30.63
N ARG A 119 0.14 3.36 31.91
CA ARG A 119 0.58 4.67 32.39
C ARG A 119 2.07 4.83 32.12
N GLY A 120 2.42 5.73 31.21
CA GLY A 120 3.80 6.13 30.94
C GLY A 120 4.19 7.43 31.64
N ALA A 121 5.49 7.71 31.68
CA ALA A 121 6.04 8.94 32.26
C ALA A 121 5.53 10.24 31.59
N ARG A 122 5.15 10.16 30.31
CA ARG A 122 4.67 11.30 29.49
C ARG A 122 3.17 11.27 29.20
N GLY A 123 2.41 10.39 29.85
CA GLY A 123 0.99 10.17 29.61
C GLY A 123 0.66 8.71 29.34
N ALA A 124 -0.61 8.44 29.01
CA ALA A 124 -1.07 7.09 28.77
C ALA A 124 -0.69 6.60 27.36
N VAL A 125 -0.03 5.45 27.31
CA VAL A 125 0.28 4.73 26.07
C VAL A 125 -0.84 3.73 25.81
N HIS A 126 -1.26 3.58 24.55
CA HIS A 126 -2.28 2.60 24.17
C HIS A 126 -1.64 1.51 23.32
N ASN A 127 -1.79 0.26 23.75
CA ASN A 127 -1.35 -0.92 23.03
C ASN A 127 -2.58 -1.56 22.37
N VAL A 128 -2.63 -1.53 21.05
CA VAL A 128 -3.76 -2.00 20.25
C VAL A 128 -3.34 -3.28 19.53
N GLU A 129 -3.98 -4.40 19.86
CA GLU A 129 -3.84 -5.62 19.07
C GLU A 129 -4.77 -5.55 17.87
N VAL A 130 -4.23 -5.78 16.68
CA VAL A 130 -4.93 -5.70 15.40
C VAL A 130 -4.84 -7.03 14.67
N ASP A 131 -6.00 -7.60 14.35
CA ASP A 131 -6.11 -8.72 13.43
C ASP A 131 -6.13 -8.19 11.99
N GLN A 132 -5.03 -8.43 11.27
CA GLN A 132 -4.86 -7.99 9.89
C GLN A 132 -5.44 -9.00 8.87
N GLY A 133 -6.15 -10.02 9.35
CA GLY A 133 -6.72 -11.09 8.54
C GLY A 133 -5.73 -12.26 8.31
N PRO A 134 -6.17 -13.29 7.58
CA PRO A 134 -5.46 -14.58 7.50
C PRO A 134 -4.12 -14.53 6.75
N HIS A 135 -3.83 -13.47 6.01
CA HIS A 135 -2.61 -13.36 5.20
C HIS A 135 -1.50 -12.56 5.87
N ARG A 136 -1.77 -11.94 7.02
CA ARG A 136 -0.84 -11.02 7.68
C ARG A 136 -0.77 -11.26 9.17
N PRO A 137 0.41 -10.96 9.77
CA PRO A 137 0.63 -10.74 11.17
C PRO A 137 -0.58 -10.34 12.00
N ARG A 138 -0.87 -10.90 13.17
CA ARG A 138 -1.42 -10.01 14.20
C ARG A 138 -0.37 -8.96 14.54
N ALA A 139 -0.80 -7.72 14.71
CA ALA A 139 0.08 -6.61 15.02
C ALA A 139 -0.24 -6.04 16.39
N HIS A 140 0.80 -5.77 17.19
CA HIS A 140 0.69 -5.03 18.44
C HIS A 140 1.17 -3.60 18.20
N VAL A 141 0.21 -2.70 18.03
CA VAL A 141 0.47 -1.30 17.69
C VAL A 141 0.53 -0.46 18.97
N VAL A 142 1.63 0.24 19.14
CA VAL A 142 1.82 1.21 20.22
C VAL A 142 1.37 2.59 19.72
N ILE A 143 0.47 3.24 20.45
CA ILE A 143 0.04 4.60 20.19
C ILE A 143 0.55 5.48 21.33
N PRO A 144 1.58 6.31 21.08
CA PRO A 144 2.11 7.17 22.11
C PRO A 144 1.15 8.35 22.40
N PRO A 145 1.22 8.96 23.60
CA PRO A 145 0.30 10.01 24.02
C PRO A 145 0.19 11.18 23.02
N GLU A 146 1.32 11.58 22.43
CA GLU A 146 1.41 12.68 21.47
C GLU A 146 0.66 12.41 20.15
N ASN A 147 0.52 11.15 19.75
CA ASN A 147 -0.16 10.78 18.51
C ASN A 147 -1.61 10.36 18.75
N PHE A 148 -1.96 10.02 19.99
CA PHE A 148 -3.27 9.47 20.33
C PHE A 148 -4.43 10.34 19.85
N GLY A 149 -4.37 11.65 20.08
CA GLY A 149 -5.38 12.60 19.62
C GLY A 149 -5.56 12.58 18.10
N HIS A 150 -4.46 12.46 17.34
CA HIS A 150 -4.50 12.41 15.87
C HIS A 150 -5.11 11.10 15.37
N ILE A 151 -4.85 9.98 16.05
CA ILE A 151 -5.46 8.69 15.74
C ILE A 151 -6.96 8.71 16.02
N LEU A 152 -7.38 9.27 17.16
CA LEU A 152 -8.79 9.34 17.56
C LEU A 152 -9.68 10.11 16.57
N VAL A 153 -9.14 11.09 15.85
CA VAL A 153 -9.92 11.81 14.80
C VAL A 153 -10.53 10.82 13.80
N ARG A 154 -9.80 9.75 13.47
CA ARG A 154 -10.26 8.73 12.50
C ARG A 154 -10.74 7.44 13.16
N HIS A 155 -10.43 7.24 14.43
CA HIS A 155 -10.80 6.06 15.22
C HIS A 155 -11.39 6.49 16.57
N PRO A 156 -12.58 7.14 16.60
CA PRO A 156 -13.04 7.89 17.77
C PRO A 156 -13.43 7.05 18.99
N ARG A 157 -13.75 5.76 18.79
CA ARG A 157 -14.11 4.85 19.90
C ARG A 157 -12.95 3.94 20.32
N MET A 158 -12.15 3.45 19.36
CA MET A 158 -11.03 2.53 19.61
C MET A 158 -11.44 1.34 20.49
N GLU A 159 -12.44 0.61 20.03
CA GLU A 159 -13.00 -0.56 20.72
C GLU A 159 -12.74 -1.85 19.93
N PRO A 160 -12.65 -3.02 20.59
CA PRO A 160 -12.65 -4.30 19.91
C PRO A 160 -13.79 -4.45 18.89
N GLY A 161 -13.49 -5.07 17.76
CA GLY A 161 -14.41 -5.26 16.64
C GLY A 161 -14.45 -4.09 15.64
N GLN A 162 -13.85 -2.95 15.96
CA GLN A 162 -13.79 -1.81 15.04
C GLN A 162 -12.64 -1.94 14.03
N LEU A 163 -12.79 -1.30 12.87
CA LEU A 163 -11.70 -1.19 11.90
C LEU A 163 -10.64 -0.22 12.40
N PHE A 164 -9.39 -0.57 12.12
CA PHE A 164 -8.20 0.19 12.47
C PHE A 164 -7.30 0.32 11.25
N ASP A 165 -6.75 1.51 11.02
CA ASP A 165 -5.84 1.78 9.90
C ASP A 165 -4.93 2.95 10.23
N VAL A 166 -3.63 2.68 10.31
CA VAL A 166 -2.61 3.65 10.71
C VAL A 166 -1.35 3.50 9.86
N ILE A 167 -0.71 4.63 9.57
CA ILE A 167 0.70 4.67 9.21
C ILE A 167 1.50 4.64 10.51
N ALA A 168 2.53 3.81 10.53
CA ALA A 168 3.35 3.55 11.69
C ALA A 168 4.85 3.56 11.34
N LEU A 169 5.66 3.66 12.37
CA LEU A 169 7.09 3.42 12.33
C LEU A 169 7.42 2.03 12.87
N ARG A 170 8.40 1.37 12.26
CA ARG A 170 8.98 0.14 12.81
C ARG A 170 9.74 0.47 14.09
N SER A 171 9.57 -0.38 15.10
CA SER A 171 10.33 -0.36 16.34
C SER A 171 10.46 -1.79 16.85
N GLU A 172 11.45 -2.03 17.70
CA GLU A 172 11.71 -3.34 18.31
C GLU A 172 10.52 -3.83 19.14
N ARG A 173 9.75 -2.90 19.74
CA ARG A 173 8.56 -3.22 20.56
C ARG A 173 7.29 -3.42 19.74
N GLY A 174 7.40 -3.39 18.41
CA GLY A 174 6.26 -3.40 17.49
C GLY A 174 6.01 -2.04 16.85
N PRO A 175 5.06 -1.97 15.90
CA PRO A 175 4.70 -0.73 15.22
C PRO A 175 4.31 0.42 16.14
N VAL A 176 4.86 1.61 15.92
CA VAL A 176 4.47 2.84 16.61
C VAL A 176 3.58 3.68 15.69
N ALA A 177 2.30 3.83 16.02
CA ALA A 177 1.37 4.62 15.20
C ALA A 177 1.76 6.10 15.21
N VAL A 178 1.80 6.70 14.02
CA VAL A 178 2.16 8.12 13.84
C VAL A 178 1.00 8.95 13.29
N ARG A 179 0.16 8.37 12.44
CA ARG A 179 -1.04 9.04 11.90
C ARG A 179 -2.06 8.03 11.37
N PRO A 180 -3.32 8.43 11.19
CA PRO A 180 -4.30 7.60 10.49
C PRO A 180 -3.84 7.27 9.05
N GLY A 181 -4.08 6.03 8.62
CA GLY A 181 -3.77 5.56 7.27
C GLY A 181 -4.77 6.01 6.21
N THR A 182 -6.03 6.24 6.60
CA THR A 182 -7.14 6.72 5.75
C THR A 182 -8.16 7.53 6.54
N ALA A 183 -9.08 8.19 5.84
CA ALA A 183 -10.18 8.94 6.45
C ALA A 183 -11.35 8.00 6.80
N GLN A 184 -11.60 7.77 8.09
CA GLN A 184 -12.74 7.09 8.75
C GLN A 184 -13.44 5.96 7.98
N ALA A 185 -13.48 4.78 8.60
CA ALA A 185 -14.48 3.77 8.29
C ALA A 185 -15.87 4.35 8.59
N GLY A 186 -16.65 4.64 7.55
CA GLY A 186 -18.11 4.67 7.71
C GLY A 186 -18.60 3.32 8.24
N PRO A 187 -19.81 3.24 8.83
CA PRO A 187 -20.38 1.94 9.19
C PRO A 187 -20.41 1.02 7.96
N LEU A 188 -20.39 -0.30 8.19
CA LEU A 188 -20.63 -1.33 7.18
C LEU A 188 -21.99 -1.05 6.50
N ALA A 189 -22.01 -0.20 5.49
CA ALA A 189 -23.22 0.19 4.78
C ALA A 189 -23.27 -0.56 3.45
N GLU A 190 -24.46 -1.10 3.18
CA GLU A 190 -24.89 -1.99 2.11
C GLU A 190 -23.87 -2.41 1.06
N VAL A 191 -23.72 -3.73 1.00
CA VAL A 191 -22.99 -4.48 -0.02
C VAL A 191 -23.54 -4.13 -1.40
N PRO A 192 -22.78 -3.42 -2.26
CA PRO A 192 -23.19 -3.27 -3.65
C PRO A 192 -23.05 -4.62 -4.35
N SER A 193 -24.04 -4.98 -5.17
CA SER A 193 -23.94 -6.18 -6.02
C SER A 193 -22.72 -6.07 -6.94
N PRO A 194 -21.94 -7.16 -7.15
CA PRO A 194 -20.79 -7.13 -8.05
C PRO A 194 -21.21 -6.62 -9.43
N ALA A 195 -20.44 -5.67 -9.95
CA ALA A 195 -20.76 -4.99 -11.19
C ALA A 195 -19.97 -5.66 -12.32
N PRO A 196 -20.62 -6.00 -13.44
CA PRO A 196 -19.91 -6.43 -14.62
C PRO A 196 -19.05 -5.27 -15.13
N GLY A 197 -17.75 -5.52 -15.32
CA GLY A 197 -16.86 -4.52 -15.91
C GLY A 197 -15.39 -4.82 -15.64
N THR A 198 -14.56 -4.56 -16.64
CA THR A 198 -13.10 -4.67 -16.53
C THR A 198 -12.45 -3.37 -16.08
N LEU A 199 -13.17 -2.23 -16.16
CA LEU A 199 -12.70 -0.91 -15.74
C LEU A 199 -13.26 -0.55 -14.37
N LEU A 200 -12.38 -0.43 -13.39
CA LEU A 200 -12.72 -0.10 -12.01
C LEU A 200 -12.13 1.27 -11.65
N ARG A 201 -12.87 2.07 -10.88
CA ARG A 201 -12.37 3.33 -10.33
C ARG A 201 -12.62 3.34 -8.84
N GLY A 202 -11.64 3.79 -8.06
CA GLY A 202 -11.73 3.76 -6.62
C GLY A 202 -10.48 4.29 -5.94
N THR A 203 -10.22 3.76 -4.76
CA THR A 203 -9.04 4.08 -3.95
C THR A 203 -8.03 2.94 -4.01
N ALA A 204 -6.75 3.27 -4.25
CA ALA A 204 -5.64 2.39 -3.95
C ALA A 204 -5.02 2.78 -2.61
N THR A 205 -4.75 1.78 -1.77
CA THR A 205 -3.94 1.89 -0.56
C THR A 205 -2.65 1.09 -0.75
N TRP A 206 -1.85 0.97 0.31
CA TRP A 206 -0.67 0.12 0.30
C TRP A 206 -0.58 -0.78 1.52
N PHE A 207 0.19 -1.85 1.43
CA PHE A 207 0.48 -2.76 2.53
C PHE A 207 1.97 -3.12 2.59
N SER A 208 2.39 -3.62 3.75
CA SER A 208 3.79 -3.96 4.01
C SER A 208 4.06 -5.39 3.52
N ALA A 209 4.52 -5.52 2.28
CA ALA A 209 5.05 -6.76 1.72
C ALA A 209 6.23 -6.45 0.81
N GLU A 210 7.12 -7.43 0.66
CA GLU A 210 8.30 -7.32 -0.19
C GLU A 210 7.92 -7.40 -1.68
N GLY A 211 8.73 -6.77 -2.52
CA GLY A 211 8.59 -6.85 -3.96
C GLY A 211 7.42 -6.03 -4.52
N ARG A 212 7.04 -6.36 -5.76
CA ARG A 212 6.00 -5.65 -6.52
C ARG A 212 4.78 -6.54 -6.70
N GLY A 213 3.63 -6.01 -6.38
CA GLY A 213 2.37 -6.72 -6.47
C GLY A 213 1.22 -5.94 -5.85
N ALA A 214 0.07 -6.60 -5.79
CA ALA A 214 -1.15 -6.10 -5.21
C ALA A 214 -1.84 -7.18 -4.38
N ALA A 215 -2.51 -6.76 -3.32
CA ALA A 215 -3.60 -7.49 -2.71
C ALA A 215 -4.92 -7.02 -3.34
N TYR A 216 -5.76 -7.97 -3.74
CA TYR A 216 -7.04 -7.66 -4.40
C TYR A 216 -8.23 -8.06 -3.52
N PRO A 217 -9.21 -7.16 -3.27
CA PRO A 217 -10.26 -7.42 -2.26
C PRO A 217 -11.28 -8.50 -2.62
N ALA A 218 -11.44 -8.84 -3.90
CA ALA A 218 -12.44 -9.79 -4.39
C ALA A 218 -11.75 -10.95 -5.12
N LEU A 219 -10.99 -11.77 -4.38
CA LEU A 219 -10.49 -13.03 -4.92
C LEU A 219 -11.56 -14.13 -4.81
N ASP A 220 -11.65 -14.98 -5.83
CA ASP A 220 -12.52 -16.14 -5.85
C ASP A 220 -12.15 -17.07 -4.69
N PRO A 221 -13.10 -17.37 -3.77
CA PRO A 221 -12.84 -18.20 -2.61
C PRO A 221 -12.76 -19.71 -2.91
N TYR A 222 -13.07 -20.13 -4.14
CA TYR A 222 -13.13 -21.55 -4.49
C TYR A 222 -11.85 -22.05 -5.16
N GLY A 223 -11.50 -23.30 -4.88
CA GLY A 223 -10.34 -23.98 -5.46
C GLY A 223 -9.02 -23.29 -5.15
N ASP A 224 -8.11 -23.26 -6.14
CA ASP A 224 -6.76 -22.73 -5.99
C ASP A 224 -6.66 -21.22 -6.30
N ALA A 225 -7.80 -20.52 -6.40
CA ALA A 225 -7.82 -19.10 -6.75
C ALA A 225 -7.27 -18.18 -5.64
N GLY A 226 -7.19 -18.68 -4.41
CA GLY A 226 -6.50 -18.03 -3.29
C GLY A 226 -7.33 -16.98 -2.52
N GLY A 227 -8.64 -16.90 -2.75
CA GLY A 227 -9.54 -16.09 -1.93
C GLY A 227 -9.92 -16.75 -0.60
N CYS A 228 -10.29 -15.95 0.40
CA CYS A 228 -10.82 -16.47 1.67
C CYS A 228 -12.31 -16.76 1.55
N ALA A 229 -12.75 -17.95 1.95
CA ALA A 229 -14.18 -18.30 2.02
C ALA A 229 -15.00 -17.36 2.94
N GLY A 230 -14.38 -16.81 3.98
CA GLY A 230 -14.99 -15.84 4.91
C GLY A 230 -14.73 -14.37 4.56
N ALA A 231 -14.24 -14.06 3.35
CA ALA A 231 -14.01 -12.68 2.95
C ALA A 231 -15.34 -11.91 2.95
N PRO A 232 -15.43 -10.75 3.62
CA PRO A 232 -16.61 -9.92 3.52
C PRO A 232 -16.69 -9.36 2.09
N PRO A 233 -17.90 -9.06 1.61
CA PRO A 233 -18.06 -8.35 0.35
C PRO A 233 -17.37 -6.99 0.41
N SER A 234 -16.78 -6.58 -0.72
CA SER A 234 -16.15 -5.27 -0.84
C SER A 234 -17.18 -4.15 -0.89
N CYS A 235 -16.84 -2.99 -0.32
CA CYS A 235 -17.63 -1.76 -0.47
C CYS A 235 -17.67 -1.23 -1.92
N ALA A 236 -16.80 -1.75 -2.80
CA ALA A 236 -16.88 -1.52 -4.23
C ALA A 236 -17.39 -2.81 -4.91
N PRO A 237 -18.25 -2.71 -5.92
CA PRO A 237 -18.65 -3.87 -6.70
C PRO A 237 -17.47 -4.29 -7.60
N LEU A 238 -16.78 -5.35 -7.21
CA LEU A 238 -15.54 -5.83 -7.84
C LEU A 238 -15.77 -7.18 -8.55
N PRO A 239 -15.21 -7.38 -9.75
CA PRO A 239 -15.17 -8.71 -10.36
C PRO A 239 -14.26 -9.63 -9.55
N LEU A 240 -14.62 -10.92 -9.49
CA LEU A 240 -13.78 -11.94 -8.87
C LEU A 240 -12.52 -12.19 -9.69
N LEU A 241 -11.39 -12.35 -9.01
CA LEU A 241 -10.09 -12.68 -9.61
C LEU A 241 -9.41 -13.85 -8.90
N SER A 242 -8.33 -14.34 -9.47
CA SER A 242 -7.44 -15.32 -8.83
C SER A 242 -6.07 -14.70 -8.53
N LEU A 243 -5.34 -15.30 -7.59
CA LEU A 243 -3.91 -15.03 -7.43
C LEU A 243 -3.18 -15.19 -8.77
N GLY A 244 -2.25 -14.28 -9.04
CA GLY A 244 -1.59 -14.17 -10.33
C GLY A 244 -2.42 -13.49 -11.43
N SER A 245 -3.60 -12.95 -11.16
CA SER A 245 -4.26 -12.06 -12.13
C SER A 245 -3.42 -10.80 -12.36
N THR A 246 -3.55 -10.16 -13.53
CA THR A 246 -2.79 -8.95 -13.85
C THR A 246 -3.71 -7.75 -13.82
N LEU A 247 -3.30 -6.72 -13.07
CA LEU A 247 -3.99 -5.44 -12.99
C LEU A 247 -3.19 -4.40 -13.77
N HIS A 248 -3.83 -3.70 -14.69
CA HIS A 248 -3.30 -2.44 -15.21
C HIS A 248 -3.74 -1.32 -14.26
N VAL A 249 -2.79 -0.82 -13.47
CA VAL A 249 -3.06 0.17 -12.42
C VAL A 249 -2.65 1.54 -12.91
N ARG A 250 -3.54 2.54 -12.84
CA ARG A 250 -3.25 3.94 -13.12
C ARG A 250 -3.54 4.80 -11.90
N ASN A 251 -2.52 5.49 -11.39
CA ASN A 251 -2.71 6.54 -10.39
C ASN A 251 -3.31 7.77 -11.08
N ASP A 252 -4.56 8.12 -10.75
CA ASP A 252 -5.25 9.26 -11.35
C ASP A 252 -4.78 10.60 -10.81
N CYS A 253 -4.13 10.63 -9.65
CA CYS A 253 -3.52 11.83 -9.09
C CYS A 253 -2.19 12.16 -9.80
N GLY A 254 -1.30 11.16 -9.93
CA GLY A 254 0.04 11.31 -10.49
C GLY A 254 0.19 10.93 -11.97
N LYS A 255 -0.88 10.45 -12.62
CA LYS A 255 -0.96 10.05 -14.04
C LYS A 255 0.04 8.96 -14.47
N ARG A 256 0.61 8.21 -13.52
CA ARG A 256 1.50 7.05 -13.78
C ARG A 256 0.72 5.75 -13.88
N SER A 257 1.24 4.79 -14.63
CA SER A 257 0.63 3.46 -14.73
C SER A 257 1.63 2.33 -14.79
N ALA A 258 1.23 1.15 -14.32
CA ALA A 258 2.03 -0.07 -14.35
C ALA A 258 1.12 -1.31 -14.44
N GLU A 259 1.68 -2.40 -14.97
CA GLU A 259 1.12 -3.74 -14.80
C GLU A 259 1.57 -4.30 -13.45
N VAL A 260 0.63 -4.73 -12.63
CA VAL A 260 0.87 -5.23 -11.27
C VAL A 260 0.19 -6.58 -11.14
N ARG A 261 0.89 -7.56 -10.56
CA ARG A 261 0.36 -8.91 -10.33
C ARG A 261 -0.38 -8.95 -9.00
N VAL A 262 -1.51 -9.65 -8.96
CA VAL A 262 -2.17 -9.98 -7.70
C VAL A 262 -1.37 -11.08 -7.01
N ILE A 263 -0.81 -10.78 -5.84
CA ILE A 263 0.08 -11.68 -5.10
C ILE A 263 -0.51 -12.12 -3.75
N GLU A 264 -1.57 -11.45 -3.29
CA GLU A 264 -2.21 -11.72 -1.99
C GLU A 264 -3.72 -11.46 -2.08
N CYS A 265 -4.51 -12.09 -1.21
CA CYS A 265 -5.91 -11.74 -1.04
C CYS A 265 -6.05 -10.47 -0.18
N GLY A 266 -6.79 -9.49 -0.68
CA GLY A 266 -7.08 -8.23 0.03
C GLY A 266 -8.36 -8.26 0.88
N CYS A 267 -8.73 -9.41 1.46
CA CYS A 267 -10.01 -9.56 2.18
C CYS A 267 -10.18 -8.57 3.35
N THR A 268 -9.08 -8.16 3.97
CA THR A 268 -9.07 -7.10 5.00
C THR A 268 -9.44 -5.75 4.40
N ALA A 269 -8.89 -5.39 3.24
CA ALA A 269 -9.24 -4.16 2.53
C ALA A 269 -10.70 -4.12 2.05
N ALA A 270 -11.33 -5.27 1.79
CA ALA A 270 -12.74 -5.33 1.42
C ALA A 270 -13.66 -4.70 2.47
N ARG A 271 -13.26 -4.71 3.75
CA ARG A 271 -14.00 -4.11 4.87
C ARG A 271 -13.99 -2.58 4.87
N PHE A 272 -13.06 -1.96 4.15
CA PHE A 272 -12.82 -0.52 4.22
C PHE A 272 -13.55 0.21 3.09
N CYS A 273 -14.57 0.99 3.48
CA CYS A 273 -15.33 1.83 2.55
C CYS A 273 -14.77 3.26 2.43
N ASP A 274 -13.60 3.54 3.01
CA ASP A 274 -13.00 4.87 2.94
C ASP A 274 -12.64 5.24 1.49
N ARG A 275 -12.67 6.54 1.23
CA ARG A 275 -12.36 7.10 -0.08
C ARG A 275 -11.18 8.02 0.06
N CYS A 276 -10.24 7.92 -0.86
CA CYS A 276 -9.17 8.88 -0.94
C CYS A 276 -9.71 10.24 -1.39
N VAL A 277 -9.17 11.31 -0.80
CA VAL A 277 -9.56 12.70 -1.07
C VAL A 277 -8.39 13.55 -1.59
N VAL A 278 -7.22 12.93 -1.79
CA VAL A 278 -5.94 13.61 -2.06
C VAL A 278 -5.98 14.47 -3.33
N CYS A 279 -6.55 13.97 -4.42
CA CYS A 279 -6.70 14.70 -5.68
C CYS A 279 -8.17 14.87 -6.06
N GLY A 280 -9.02 15.07 -5.06
CA GLY A 280 -10.47 14.96 -5.15
C GLY A 280 -10.97 13.62 -4.61
N THR A 281 -12.28 13.53 -4.44
CA THR A 281 -12.92 12.38 -3.81
C THR A 281 -13.05 11.22 -4.79
N SER A 282 -12.47 10.06 -4.45
CA SER A 282 -12.65 8.83 -5.22
C SER A 282 -14.14 8.48 -5.43
N PRO A 283 -14.54 7.94 -6.60
CA PRO A 283 -15.92 7.53 -6.85
C PRO A 283 -16.34 6.31 -6.01
N ARG A 284 -15.40 5.49 -5.52
CA ARG A 284 -15.66 4.26 -4.75
C ARG A 284 -14.65 4.07 -3.62
N GLY A 285 -14.89 3.08 -2.76
CA GLY A 285 -13.99 2.67 -1.69
C GLY A 285 -12.69 2.04 -2.19
N ARG A 286 -12.04 1.23 -1.35
CA ARG A 286 -10.79 0.54 -1.73
C ARG A 286 -11.06 -0.51 -2.81
N VAL A 287 -10.28 -0.44 -3.88
CA VAL A 287 -10.35 -1.40 -5.00
C VAL A 287 -9.08 -2.24 -5.13
N THR A 288 -7.98 -1.85 -4.48
CA THR A 288 -6.74 -2.62 -4.39
C THR A 288 -5.85 -2.09 -3.26
N GLU A 289 -5.00 -2.96 -2.69
CA GLU A 289 -3.84 -2.54 -1.91
C GLU A 289 -2.57 -2.90 -2.66
N LEU A 290 -1.66 -1.96 -2.83
CA LEU A 290 -0.40 -2.17 -3.54
C LEU A 290 0.73 -2.48 -2.54
N THR A 291 1.74 -3.26 -2.94
CA THR A 291 2.97 -3.30 -2.15
C THR A 291 3.59 -1.90 -2.08
N ARG A 292 4.42 -1.62 -1.07
CA ARG A 292 5.12 -0.32 -0.92
C ARG A 292 5.82 0.10 -2.22
N ALA A 293 6.63 -0.78 -2.79
CA ALA A 293 7.32 -0.52 -4.05
C ALA A 293 6.35 -0.21 -5.20
N SER A 294 5.25 -0.94 -5.34
CA SER A 294 4.27 -0.72 -6.43
C SER A 294 3.50 0.59 -6.25
N PHE A 295 3.17 0.96 -5.02
CA PHE A 295 2.52 2.22 -4.68
C PHE A 295 3.41 3.41 -5.02
N VAL A 296 4.70 3.35 -4.64
CA VAL A 296 5.69 4.40 -4.93
C VAL A 296 6.06 4.45 -6.41
N ASP A 297 6.18 3.31 -7.09
CA ASP A 297 6.37 3.23 -8.54
C ASP A 297 5.30 4.05 -9.29
N LEU A 298 4.06 4.03 -8.80
CA LEU A 298 2.94 4.78 -9.37
C LEU A 298 2.88 6.24 -8.90
N GLY A 299 3.89 6.73 -8.19
CA GLY A 299 3.97 8.11 -7.69
C GLY A 299 3.16 8.35 -6.41
N GLY A 300 2.76 7.30 -5.69
CA GLY A 300 2.09 7.44 -4.40
C GLY A 300 3.05 7.89 -3.29
N ASP A 301 2.51 8.66 -2.35
CA ASP A 301 3.20 9.04 -1.11
C ASP A 301 2.82 8.10 0.04
N LEU A 302 3.79 7.35 0.59
CA LEU A 302 3.49 6.33 1.60
C LEU A 302 2.88 6.94 2.88
N ASP A 303 3.33 8.12 3.29
CA ASP A 303 2.83 8.84 4.47
C ASP A 303 1.49 9.56 4.24
N VAL A 304 1.02 9.63 2.99
CA VAL A 304 -0.34 10.05 2.63
C VAL A 304 -1.30 8.86 2.66
N GLY A 305 -0.82 7.67 2.25
CA GLY A 305 -1.52 6.40 2.47
C GLY A 305 -2.52 6.00 1.37
N CYS A 306 -2.91 6.90 0.46
CA CYS A 306 -3.84 6.57 -0.62
C CYS A 306 -3.65 7.44 -1.86
N PHE A 307 -4.19 6.96 -2.99
CA PHE A 307 -4.50 7.79 -4.16
C PHE A 307 -5.74 7.27 -4.90
N ASN A 308 -6.34 8.14 -5.72
CA ASN A 308 -7.43 7.76 -6.63
C ASN A 308 -6.85 6.92 -7.78
N VAL A 309 -7.49 5.80 -8.08
CA VAL A 309 -6.97 4.82 -9.03
C VAL A 309 -8.03 4.44 -10.06
N THR A 310 -7.57 4.24 -11.29
CA THR A 310 -8.30 3.50 -12.32
C THR A 310 -7.59 2.17 -12.56
N LEU A 311 -8.30 1.06 -12.40
CA LEU A 311 -7.81 -0.29 -12.67
C LEU A 311 -8.45 -0.83 -13.94
N VAL A 312 -7.65 -1.55 -14.72
CA VAL A 312 -8.18 -2.44 -15.74
C VAL A 312 -7.76 -3.87 -15.43
N VAL A 313 -8.75 -4.74 -15.33
CA VAL A 313 -8.57 -6.15 -15.01
C VAL A 313 -8.36 -6.96 -16.30
N GLY A 314 -7.37 -7.87 -16.30
CA GLY A 314 -7.06 -8.72 -17.45
C GLY A 314 -6.45 -10.07 -17.09
#